data_AF-A0A6I9YXH1-F1
#
_entry.id   AF-A0A6I9YXH1-F1
#
_cell.length_a   1.000
_cell.length_b   1.000
_cell.length_c   1.000
_cell.angle_alpha   90.00
_cell.angle_beta   90.00
_cell.angle_gamma   90.00
#
_symmetry.space_group_name_H-M   'P 1'
#
loop_
_entity.id
_entity.type
_entity.pdbx_description
1 polymer ?
#
loop_
_entity_poly.entity_id
_entity_poly.type
_entity_poly.pdbx_seq_one_letter_code
_entity_poly.pdbx_strand_id
1 'polypeptide(L)' 'MFPADGNIDLMYFPYYGKKVQVNYTQPVVAIKFLNLTFNHDHNVECKMNAVNIATNDERDKFAGRVAFKIRVNKD' A
#
# COMPACT_ATOMS: atom_id res chain seq x y z
N MET A 1 3.01 -9.86 -5.47
CA MET A 1 2.15 -9.26 -4.41
C MET A 1 1.05 -10.27 -4.09
N PHE A 2 0.40 -10.14 -2.94
CA PHE A 2 -0.76 -10.97 -2.58
C PHE A 2 -1.92 -10.04 -2.19
N PRO A 3 -3.12 -10.16 -2.80
CA PRO A 3 -3.50 -11.08 -3.89
C PRO A 3 -2.70 -10.82 -5.19
N ALA A 4 -2.90 -11.66 -6.21
CA ALA A 4 -2.26 -11.49 -7.51
C ALA A 4 -2.44 -10.04 -8.02
N ASP A 5 -1.39 -9.50 -8.63
CA ASP A 5 -1.31 -8.10 -9.10
C ASP A 5 -1.41 -7.02 -8.02
N GLY A 6 -1.59 -7.39 -6.75
CA GLY A 6 -1.71 -6.42 -5.64
C GLY A 6 -2.99 -5.58 -5.73
N ASN A 7 -4.02 -6.09 -6.39
CA ASN A 7 -5.29 -5.39 -6.58
C ASN A 7 -6.16 -5.44 -5.32
N ILE A 8 -6.98 -4.40 -5.18
CA ILE A 8 -8.07 -4.36 -4.21
C ILE A 8 -9.37 -4.62 -4.97
N ASP A 9 -10.14 -5.62 -4.52
CA ASP A 9 -11.42 -5.96 -5.12
C ASP A 9 -12.46 -4.83 -4.93
N LEU A 10 -13.18 -4.48 -6.00
CA LEU A 10 -14.19 -3.43 -5.97
C LEU A 10 -15.40 -3.78 -5.10
N MET A 11 -15.60 -5.06 -4.74
CA MET A 11 -16.67 -5.48 -3.82
C MET A 11 -16.59 -4.82 -2.43
N TYR A 12 -15.42 -4.30 -2.03
CA TYR A 12 -15.22 -3.61 -0.75
C TYR A 12 -15.67 -2.14 -0.78
N PHE A 13 -16.18 -1.66 -1.91
CA PHE A 13 -16.65 -0.29 -2.09
C PHE A 13 -18.13 -0.24 -2.55
N PRO A 14 -18.87 0.82 -2.19
CA PRO A 14 -18.47 1.91 -1.31
C PRO A 14 -18.54 1.51 0.18
N TYR A 15 -17.72 2.17 1.00
CA TYR A 15 -17.85 2.08 2.45
C TYR A 15 -18.93 3.05 2.94
N TYR A 16 -19.99 2.52 3.54
CA TYR A 16 -21.15 3.29 4.03
C TYR A 16 -20.98 3.79 5.47
N GLY A 17 -19.82 3.55 6.09
CA GLY A 17 -19.52 4.01 7.45
C GLY A 17 -19.82 2.97 8.53
N LYS A 18 -19.13 3.12 9.67
CA LYS A 18 -19.08 2.15 10.77
C LYS A 18 -20.45 1.82 11.37
N LYS A 19 -21.39 2.77 11.36
CA LYS A 19 -22.75 2.55 11.89
C LYS A 19 -23.56 1.57 11.03
N VAL A 20 -23.40 1.64 9.70
CA VAL A 20 -24.13 0.80 8.75
C VAL A 20 -23.40 -0.52 8.53
N GLN A 21 -22.07 -0.48 8.44
CA GLN A 21 -21.21 -1.64 8.22
C GLN A 21 -20.27 -1.86 9.41
N VAL A 22 -20.83 -2.34 10.53
CA VAL A 22 -20.12 -2.46 11.83
C VAL A 22 -18.90 -3.39 11.74
N ASN A 23 -19.01 -4.46 10.95
CA ASN A 23 -17.97 -5.47 10.78
C ASN A 23 -17.16 -5.28 9.48
N TYR A 24 -17.23 -4.09 8.87
CA TYR A 24 -16.42 -3.79 7.69
C TYR A 24 -14.93 -3.87 8.04
N THR A 25 -14.19 -4.60 7.20
CA THR A 25 -12.73 -4.65 7.27
C THR A 25 -12.19 -4.18 5.93
N GLN A 26 -11.33 -3.16 5.97
CA GLN A 26 -10.68 -2.66 4.76
C GLN A 26 -9.77 -3.74 4.15
N PRO A 27 -9.78 -3.91 2.83
CA PRO A 27 -8.92 -4.88 2.16
C PRO A 27 -7.45 -4.51 2.33
N VAL A 28 -6.58 -5.53 2.34
CA VAL A 28 -5.12 -5.35 2.50
C VAL A 28 -4.37 -6.06 1.38
N VAL A 29 -3.19 -5.53 1.06
CA VAL A 29 -2.27 -6.11 0.09
C VAL A 29 -0.93 -6.38 0.77
N ALA A 30 -0.38 -7.58 0.57
CA ALA A 30 0.95 -7.92 1.05
C ALA A 30 1.99 -7.80 -0.08
N ILE A 31 3.09 -7.11 0.23
CA ILE A 31 4.21 -6.89 -0.68
C ILE A 31 5.40 -7.71 -0.16
N LYS A 32 5.94 -8.58 -1.01
CA LYS A 32 7.13 -9.38 -0.71
C LYS A 32 8.29 -8.88 -1.56
N PHE A 33 9.32 -8.36 -0.91
CA PHE A 33 10.56 -7.95 -1.56
C PHE A 33 11.49 -9.16 -1.70
N LEU A 34 11.79 -9.57 -2.93
CA LEU A 34 12.63 -10.75 -3.21
C LEU A 34 14.11 -10.39 -3.46
N ASN A 35 14.37 -9.16 -3.91
CA ASN A 35 15.68 -8.73 -4.40
C ASN A 35 16.26 -7.58 -3.58
N LEU A 36 16.28 -7.71 -2.25
CA LEU A 36 16.94 -6.72 -1.38
C LEU A 36 18.41 -7.07 -1.20
N THR A 37 19.29 -6.09 -1.45
CA THR A 37 20.70 -6.18 -1.09
C THR A 37 20.85 -6.05 0.43
N PHE A 38 21.56 -6.99 1.06
CA PHE A 38 21.87 -6.94 2.49
C PHE A 38 22.76 -5.75 2.83
N ASN A 39 22.65 -5.28 4.08
CA ASN A 39 23.44 -4.17 4.63
C ASN A 39 23.33 -2.87 3.80
N HIS A 40 22.25 -2.74 3.02
CA HIS A 40 21.95 -1.59 2.21
C HIS A 40 20.59 -0.99 2.57
N ASP A 41 20.52 0.33 2.49
CA ASP A 41 19.35 1.11 2.83
C ASP A 41 18.49 1.34 1.57
N HIS A 42 17.34 0.69 1.48
CA HIS A 42 16.42 0.83 0.36
C HIS A 42 15.31 1.83 0.72
N ASN A 43 15.16 2.89 -0.09
CA ASN A 43 14.01 3.79 0.00
C ASN A 43 12.93 3.30 -0.95
N VAL A 44 11.80 2.86 -0.41
CA VAL A 44 10.69 2.28 -1.17
C VAL A 44 9.50 3.22 -1.14
N GLU A 45 8.89 3.45 -2.30
CA GLU A 45 7.63 4.18 -2.44
C GLU A 45 6.59 3.26 -3.11
N CYS A 46 5.49 3.00 -2.41
CA CYS A 46 4.35 2.25 -2.93
C CYS A 46 3.23 3.22 -3.29
N LYS A 47 2.68 3.13 -4.51
CA LYS A 47 1.64 4.02 -5.02
C LYS A 47 0.40 3.24 -5.43
N MET A 48 -0.76 3.84 -5.21
CA MET A 48 -2.02 3.37 -5.80
C MET A 48 -2.13 3.82 -7.25
N ASN A 49 -2.55 2.91 -8.12
CA ASN A 49 -2.86 3.21 -9.51
C ASN A 49 -4.37 3.09 -9.71
N ALA A 50 -5.09 4.21 -9.61
CA ALA A 50 -6.54 4.26 -9.78
C ALA A 50 -6.96 5.61 -10.36
N VAL A 51 -8.04 5.63 -11.14
CA VAL A 51 -8.54 6.82 -11.86
C VAL A 51 -8.87 7.98 -10.90
N ASN A 52 -9.33 7.65 -9.70
CA ASN A 52 -9.81 8.60 -8.69
C ASN A 52 -8.82 8.82 -7.52
N ILE A 53 -7.56 8.38 -7.64
CA ILE A 53 -6.56 8.55 -6.59
C ILE A 53 -5.34 9.28 -7.16
N ALA A 54 -5.17 10.54 -6.76
CA ALA A 54 -3.96 11.31 -7.05
C ALA A 54 -2.81 10.86 -6.13
N THR A 55 -1.60 10.74 -6.68
CA THR A 55 -0.38 10.29 -5.94
C THR A 55 0.80 11.24 -6.10
N ASN A 56 0.58 12.42 -6.69
CA ASN A 56 1.60 13.40 -7.04
C ASN A 56 1.55 14.67 -6.17
N ASP A 57 0.80 14.69 -5.06
CA ASP A 57 0.81 15.82 -4.13
C ASP A 57 2.13 15.83 -3.33
N GLU A 58 2.91 16.91 -3.46
CA GLU A 58 4.19 17.05 -2.76
C GLU A 58 4.04 17.48 -1.29
N ARG A 59 2.91 18.13 -0.95
CA ARG A 59 2.61 18.58 0.41
C ARG A 59 2.06 17.41 1.23
N ASP A 60 1.17 16.62 0.64
CA ASP A 60 0.65 15.40 1.26
C ASP A 60 1.33 14.15 0.68
N LYS A 61 2.43 13.75 1.33
CA LYS A 61 3.23 12.58 0.94
C LYS A 61 2.54 11.24 1.25
N PHE A 62 1.36 11.25 1.89
CA PHE A 62 0.59 10.04 2.22
C PHE A 62 -0.72 9.92 1.43
N ALA A 63 -1.05 10.90 0.59
CA ALA A 63 -2.18 10.83 -0.33
C ALA A 63 -1.93 9.80 -1.44
N GLY A 64 -2.57 8.64 -1.35
CA GLY A 64 -2.53 7.58 -2.36
C GLY A 64 -1.17 6.87 -2.50
N ARG A 65 -0.22 7.14 -1.59
CA ARG A 65 1.11 6.54 -1.58
C ARG A 65 1.68 6.43 -0.17
N VAL A 66 2.67 5.56 -0.01
CA VAL A 66 3.39 5.36 1.24
C VAL A 66 4.88 5.20 0.91
N ALA A 67 5.73 5.90 1.65
CA ALA A 67 7.17 5.81 1.54
C ALA A 67 7.78 5.31 2.86
N PHE A 68 8.71 4.36 2.77
CA PHE A 68 9.42 3.82 3.93
C PHE A 68 10.82 3.38 3.55
N LYS A 69 11.68 3.25 4.57
CA LYS A 69 13.05 2.76 4.43
C LYS A 69 13.13 1.32 4.95
N ILE A 70 13.72 0.43 4.18
CA ILE A 70 13.95 -0.97 4.57
C ILE A 70 15.44 -1.31 4.45
N ARG A 71 15.99 -1.93 5.51
CA ARG A 71 17.34 -2.46 5.55
C ARG A 71 17.27 -3.85 6.15
N VAL A 72 17.89 -4.82 5.48
CA VAL A 72 18.06 -6.18 6.00
C VAL A 72 19.53 -6.38 6.28
N ASN A 73 19.89 -6.57 7.54
CA ASN A 73 21.27 -6.82 7.94
C ASN A 73 21.62 -8.30 7.77
N LYS A 74 22.87 -8.57 7.39
CA LYS A 74 23.46 -9.90 7.39
C LYS A 74 24.88 -9.78 7.92
N ASP A 75 25.24 -10.69 8.83
CA ASP A 75 26.59 -10.79 9.40
C ASP A 75 27.65 -11.10 8.32
#